data_AF-A0A7W9G0Q6-F1
#
_entry.id   AF-A0A7W9G0Q6-F1
#
_cell.length_a   1.000
_cell.length_b   1.000
_cell.length_c   1.000
_cell.angle_alpha   90.00
_cell.angle_beta   90.00
_cell.angle_gamma   90.00
#
_symmetry.space_group_name_H-M   'P 1'
#
loop_
_entity.id
_entity.type
_entity.pdbx_description
1 polymer ?
#
loop_
_entity_poly.entity_id
_entity_poly.type
_entity_poly.pdbx_seq_one_letter_code
_entity_poly.pdbx_strand_id
1 'polypeptide(L)'
;MPDTIDGWDPGTDLRAARRVRVDIARFVKETGLDLADVALTVSWTSSTTDMTEAAPAAKFDPNGTALVDTMLVGQRLSGTLSLRSTISLVHPSAMRGAGVAAVPGSVLAEHVQRVVLESMSSMFPVHEIDFSHTRLSPTASWHLETSTDLTAPFYGTFRVLINIRDRELRTAVARGAKDRRQQALLDELQAGVAALLLELALHLSAELAEREEWPPDTVGDVLARTVAASPLHVVTPPSAVDLADLRTQISGAVRNLGRGRIFQ
;
A
#
# COMPACT_ATOMS: atom_id res chain seq x y z
N MET A 1 2.97 14.93 -5.45
CA MET A 1 2.71 13.57 -5.98
C MET A 1 1.29 13.17 -5.62
N PRO A 2 0.66 12.24 -6.33
CA PRO A 2 -0.70 11.79 -6.01
C PRO A 2 -0.71 10.98 -4.70
N ASP A 3 -1.88 10.91 -4.06
CA ASP A 3 -2.09 10.12 -2.84
C ASP A 3 -2.38 8.64 -3.16
N THR A 4 -2.68 8.32 -4.43
CA THR A 4 -2.95 6.97 -4.92
C THR A 4 -2.45 6.83 -6.36
N ILE A 5 -1.98 5.65 -6.75
CA ILE A 5 -1.65 5.30 -8.14
C ILE A 5 -2.68 4.28 -8.62
N ASP A 6 -3.61 4.73 -9.47
CA ASP A 6 -4.63 3.83 -10.03
C ASP A 6 -4.05 2.99 -11.16
N GLY A 7 -4.39 1.69 -11.16
CA GLY A 7 -4.01 0.75 -12.21
C GLY A 7 -2.53 0.37 -12.23
N TRP A 8 -1.82 0.53 -11.11
CA TRP A 8 -0.48 -0.01 -10.96
C TRP A 8 -0.53 -1.54 -10.83
N ASP A 9 0.26 -2.22 -11.66
CA ASP A 9 0.39 -3.68 -11.64
C ASP A 9 1.48 -4.10 -10.65
N PRO A 10 1.16 -4.94 -9.64
CA PRO A 10 2.15 -5.44 -8.68
C PRO A 10 3.39 -6.01 -9.34
N GLY A 11 4.57 -5.63 -8.83
CA GLY A 11 5.84 -6.05 -9.42
C GLY A 11 6.38 -5.12 -10.51
N THR A 12 5.58 -4.17 -11.02
CA THR A 12 6.04 -3.16 -11.98
C THR A 12 6.85 -2.06 -11.28
N ASP A 13 8.05 -1.78 -11.79
CA ASP A 13 8.91 -0.72 -11.27
C ASP A 13 8.24 0.66 -11.34
N LEU A 14 8.42 1.45 -10.27
CA LEU A 14 7.93 2.82 -10.21
C LEU A 14 9.10 3.80 -10.34
N ARG A 15 8.89 4.92 -11.04
CA ARG A 15 9.85 6.03 -11.06
C ARG A 15 9.37 7.14 -10.15
N ALA A 16 10.15 7.47 -9.12
CA ALA A 16 9.88 8.63 -8.26
C ALA A 16 10.85 9.76 -8.56
N ALA A 17 10.27 10.92 -8.88
CA ALA A 17 11.01 12.17 -9.05
C ALA A 17 10.57 13.19 -8.00
N ARG A 18 11.52 13.65 -7.18
CA ARG A 18 11.31 14.69 -6.17
C ARG A 18 12.18 15.89 -6.47
N ARG A 19 11.53 17.01 -6.77
CA ARG A 19 12.18 18.32 -6.92
C ARG A 19 11.93 19.16 -5.67
N VAL A 20 13.00 19.70 -5.09
CA VAL A 20 12.93 20.65 -3.97
C VAL A 20 13.60 21.95 -4.40
N ARG A 21 12.97 23.08 -4.06
CA ARG A 21 13.52 24.42 -4.27
C ARG A 21 13.60 25.15 -2.94
N VAL A 22 14.74 25.75 -2.70
CA VAL A 22 15.05 26.53 -1.50
C VAL A 22 15.27 27.99 -1.90
N ASP A 23 14.71 28.91 -1.13
CA ASP A 23 15.11 30.33 -1.19
C ASP A 23 16.48 30.45 -0.51
N ILE A 24 17.53 30.66 -1.32
CA ILE A 24 18.92 30.66 -0.87
C ILE A 24 19.15 31.74 0.20
N ALA A 25 18.68 32.96 -0.06
CA ALA A 25 18.91 34.09 0.84
C ALA A 25 18.23 33.86 2.19
N ARG A 26 17.00 33.33 2.15
CA ARG A 26 16.26 32.98 3.36
C ARG A 26 16.89 31.80 4.10
N PHE A 27 17.32 30.76 3.39
CA PHE A 27 17.95 29.58 3.97
C PHE A 27 19.22 29.94 4.74
N VAL A 28 20.12 30.70 4.13
CA VAL A 28 21.37 31.16 4.79
C VAL A 28 21.03 32.00 6.02
N LYS A 29 20.04 32.90 5.92
CA LYS A 29 19.62 33.76 7.03
C LYS A 29 19.01 32.98 8.19
N GLU A 30 18.19 31.96 7.93
CA GLU A 30 17.46 31.20 8.95
C GLU A 30 18.29 30.07 9.56
N THR A 31 19.18 29.45 8.78
CA THR A 31 19.95 28.27 9.20
C THR A 31 21.40 28.58 9.55
N GLY A 32 21.96 29.67 9.01
CA GLY A 32 23.39 29.97 9.09
C GLY A 32 24.27 29.01 8.28
N LEU A 33 23.69 28.19 7.39
CA LEU A 33 24.39 27.17 6.60
C LEU A 33 24.48 27.56 5.12
N ASP A 34 25.52 27.06 4.45
CA ASP A 34 25.61 27.08 2.99
C ASP A 34 24.80 25.90 2.41
N LEU A 35 24.17 26.12 1.26
CA LEU A 35 23.52 25.05 0.51
C LEU A 35 24.49 23.97 0.03
N ALA A 36 25.77 24.30 -0.14
CA ALA A 36 26.82 23.32 -0.48
C ALA A 36 27.06 22.28 0.63
N ASP A 37 26.68 22.60 1.87
CA ASP A 37 26.87 21.74 3.03
C ASP A 37 25.68 20.85 3.33
N VAL A 38 24.60 20.94 2.56
CA VAL A 38 23.39 20.15 2.74
C VAL A 38 23.05 19.35 1.48
N ALA A 39 22.34 18.25 1.68
CA ALA A 39 21.83 17.44 0.58
C ALA A 39 20.36 17.06 0.80
N LEU A 40 19.67 16.83 -0.31
CA LEU A 40 18.36 16.22 -0.36
C LEU A 40 18.51 14.71 -0.41
N THR A 41 17.88 14.00 0.52
CA THR A 41 17.77 12.55 0.49
C THR A 41 16.30 12.17 0.35
N VAL A 42 16.02 11.13 -0.43
CA VAL A 42 14.69 10.51 -0.50
C VAL A 42 14.85 9.05 -0.14
N SER A 43 14.11 8.61 0.87
CA SER A 43 13.95 7.21 1.22
C SER A 43 12.50 6.79 1.08
N TRP A 44 12.29 5.49 0.93
CA TRP A 44 10.96 4.92 0.89
C TRP A 44 10.88 3.64 1.67
N THR A 45 9.69 3.39 2.23
CA THR A 45 9.35 2.15 2.92
C THR A 45 8.01 1.66 2.41
N SER A 46 7.94 0.37 2.09
CA SER A 46 6.70 -0.33 1.70
C SER A 46 6.08 -0.99 2.93
N SER A 47 4.77 -0.81 3.13
CA SER A 47 4.07 -1.28 4.34
C SER A 47 4.01 -2.80 4.49
N THR A 48 4.13 -3.54 3.39
CA THR A 48 3.97 -5.00 3.37
C THR A 48 5.29 -5.74 3.47
N THR A 49 6.37 -5.15 2.97
CA THR A 49 7.69 -5.78 2.94
C THR A 49 8.62 -5.28 4.04
N ASP A 50 8.28 -4.17 4.71
CA ASP A 50 9.14 -3.37 5.61
C ASP A 50 10.49 -2.94 5.02
N MET A 51 10.73 -3.25 3.74
CA MET A 51 11.94 -2.87 3.03
C MET A 51 12.04 -1.36 2.94
N THR A 52 13.16 -0.85 3.45
CA THR A 52 13.52 0.55 3.40
C THR A 52 14.70 0.71 2.48
N GLU A 53 14.54 1.53 1.46
CA GLU A 53 15.60 1.89 0.52
C GLU A 53 15.72 3.41 0.44
N ALA A 54 16.84 3.88 -0.10
CA ALA A 54 17.09 5.30 -0.29
C ALA A 54 17.78 5.56 -1.62
N ALA A 55 17.40 6.65 -2.26
CA ALA A 55 18.12 7.17 -3.41
C ALA A 55 19.45 7.77 -2.97
N PRO A 56 20.45 7.84 -3.88
CA PRO A 56 21.63 8.66 -3.67
C PRO A 56 21.27 10.11 -3.31
N ALA A 57 22.00 10.70 -2.37
CA ALA A 57 21.76 12.07 -1.96
C ALA A 57 22.03 13.05 -3.11
N ALA A 58 21.09 13.97 -3.36
CA ALA A 58 21.20 15.01 -4.36
C ALA A 58 21.70 16.32 -3.75
N LYS A 59 22.69 16.94 -4.39
CA LYS A 59 23.17 18.27 -4.02
C LYS A 59 22.26 19.35 -4.60
N PHE A 60 22.19 20.49 -3.93
CA PHE A 60 21.53 21.67 -4.47
C PHE A 60 22.42 22.33 -5.53
N ASP A 61 21.79 22.76 -6.63
CA ASP A 61 22.43 23.57 -7.65
C ASP A 61 22.59 25.04 -7.18
N PRO A 62 23.34 25.88 -7.92
CA PRO A 62 23.51 27.30 -7.58
C PRO A 62 22.20 28.12 -7.57
N ASN A 63 21.10 27.59 -8.12
CA ASN A 63 19.78 28.22 -8.11
C ASN A 63 18.91 27.72 -6.95
N GLY A 64 19.48 26.94 -6.02
CA GLY A 64 18.79 26.40 -4.85
C GLY A 64 17.83 25.26 -5.19
N THR A 65 18.07 24.52 -6.27
CA THR A 65 17.22 23.38 -6.67
C THR A 65 17.97 22.07 -6.54
N ALA A 66 17.31 21.06 -5.97
CA ALA A 66 17.77 19.68 -5.97
C ALA A 66 16.72 18.75 -6.60
N LEU A 67 17.17 17.76 -7.36
CA LEU A 67 16.34 16.74 -7.97
C LEU A 67 16.86 15.36 -7.58
N VAL A 68 16.00 14.56 -6.98
CA VAL A 68 16.19 13.11 -6.87
C VAL A 68 15.28 12.46 -7.89
N ASP A 69 15.83 11.57 -8.71
CA ASP A 69 15.11 10.78 -9.71
C ASP A 69 15.61 9.35 -9.60
N THR A 70 14.73 8.45 -9.15
CA THR A 70 15.09 7.07 -8.81
C THR A 70 14.03 6.10 -9.28
N MET A 71 14.48 4.89 -9.58
CA MET A 71 13.63 3.73 -9.83
C MET A 71 13.42 2.98 -8.52
N LEU A 72 12.19 2.55 -8.28
CA LEU A 72 11.76 1.76 -7.13
C LEU A 72 11.40 0.39 -7.67
N VAL A 73 12.10 -0.63 -7.19
CA VAL A 73 11.97 -2.00 -7.69
C VAL A 73 10.61 -2.57 -7.32
N GLY A 74 9.74 -2.81 -8.30
CA GLY A 74 8.33 -3.15 -8.10
C GLY A 74 8.10 -4.41 -7.29
N GLN A 75 8.99 -5.40 -7.39
CA GLN A 75 8.96 -6.63 -6.57
C GLN A 75 9.08 -6.38 -5.06
N ARG A 76 9.50 -5.17 -4.66
CA ARG A 76 9.69 -4.75 -3.26
C ARG A 76 8.66 -3.71 -2.84
N LEU A 77 7.68 -3.43 -3.69
CA LEU A 77 6.63 -2.46 -3.45
C LEU A 77 5.31 -3.19 -3.35
N SER A 78 4.50 -2.84 -2.36
CA SER A 78 3.10 -3.26 -2.25
C SER A 78 2.40 -2.41 -1.20
N GLY A 79 1.06 -2.45 -1.17
CA GLY A 79 0.26 -1.73 -0.18
C GLY A 79 0.45 -0.21 -0.23
N THR A 80 0.99 0.36 0.84
CA THR A 80 1.26 1.79 0.96
C THR A 80 2.75 2.08 0.91
N LEU A 81 3.15 2.94 -0.02
CA LEU A 81 4.50 3.46 -0.14
C LEU A 81 4.65 4.75 0.67
N SER A 82 5.51 4.74 1.69
CA SER A 82 5.87 5.93 2.46
C SER A 82 7.18 6.51 1.94
N LEU A 83 7.11 7.61 1.19
CA LEU A 83 8.26 8.37 0.70
C LEU A 83 8.64 9.48 1.70
N ARG A 84 9.83 9.40 2.27
CA ARG A 84 10.39 10.41 3.17
C ARG A 84 11.46 11.21 2.44
N SER A 85 11.29 12.52 2.37
CA SER A 85 12.30 13.46 1.86
C SER A 85 12.89 14.24 3.02
N THR A 86 14.22 14.29 3.11
CA THR A 86 14.93 15.06 4.14
C THR A 86 15.95 15.99 3.51
N ILE A 87 16.10 17.19 4.08
CA ILE A 87 17.26 18.04 3.85
C ILE A 87 18.14 17.91 5.09
N SER A 88 19.37 17.42 4.90
CA SER A 88 20.29 17.17 6.01
C SER A 88 21.66 17.75 5.75
N LEU A 89 22.33 18.16 6.82
CA LEU A 89 23.74 18.54 6.79
C LEU A 89 24.61 17.35 6.38
N VAL A 90 25.46 17.51 5.38
CA VAL A 90 26.39 16.48 4.91
C VAL A 90 27.85 16.81 5.24
N HIS A 91 28.18 18.09 5.33
CA HIS A 91 29.49 18.54 5.78
C HIS A 91 29.35 19.31 7.10
N PRO A 92 30.27 19.12 8.05
CA PRO A 92 30.24 19.90 9.28
C PRO A 92 30.37 21.39 8.97
N SER A 93 29.47 22.20 9.49
CA SER A 93 29.51 23.65 9.32
C SER A 93 30.76 24.24 9.98
N ALA A 94 31.46 25.12 9.26
CA ALA A 94 32.54 25.92 9.83
C ALA A 94 32.02 26.94 10.86
N MET A 95 30.76 27.34 10.76
CA MET A 95 30.12 28.31 11.65
C MET A 95 29.48 27.61 12.86
N ARG A 96 30.05 27.85 14.05
CA ARG A 96 29.56 27.29 15.33
C ARG A 96 28.68 28.29 16.09
N GLY A 97 27.62 28.75 15.43
CA GLY A 97 26.58 29.56 16.11
C GLY A 97 25.72 28.69 17.02
N ALA A 98 25.30 29.22 18.17
CA ALA A 98 24.33 28.53 19.02
C ALA A 98 23.02 28.33 18.23
N GLY A 99 22.53 27.09 18.18
CA GLY A 99 21.33 26.72 17.42
C GLY A 99 21.55 26.39 15.94
N VAL A 100 22.77 26.45 15.43
CA VAL A 100 23.11 26.02 14.07
C VAL A 100 23.44 24.53 14.05
N ALA A 101 22.90 23.79 13.08
CA ALA A 101 23.23 22.38 12.91
C ALA A 101 24.72 22.21 12.58
N ALA A 102 25.42 21.40 13.36
CA ALA A 102 26.88 21.24 13.26
C ALA A 102 27.33 19.80 12.94
N VAL A 103 26.45 18.82 13.12
CA VAL A 103 26.77 17.39 12.97
C VAL A 103 26.21 16.87 11.65
N PRO A 104 27.03 16.25 10.78
CA PRO A 104 26.51 15.56 9.59
C PRO A 104 25.39 14.58 9.95
N GLY A 105 24.33 14.57 9.15
CA GLY A 105 23.08 13.86 9.40
C GLY A 105 22.02 14.68 10.15
N SER A 106 22.34 15.87 10.67
CA SER A 106 21.33 16.75 11.27
C SER A 106 20.27 17.12 10.23
N VAL A 107 19.01 16.82 10.53
CA VAL A 107 17.88 17.07 9.62
C VAL A 107 17.36 18.49 9.84
N LEU A 108 17.32 19.29 8.77
CA LEU A 108 16.83 20.67 8.77
C LEU A 108 15.36 20.76 8.38
N ALA A 109 14.92 19.87 7.48
CA ALA A 109 13.56 19.80 7.01
C ALA A 109 13.21 18.36 6.65
N GLU A 110 11.95 18.00 6.88
CA GLU A 110 11.40 16.69 6.55
C GLU A 110 10.02 16.83 5.91
N HIS A 111 9.77 15.96 4.94
CA HIS A 111 8.45 15.78 4.37
C HIS A 111 8.19 14.30 4.14
N VAL A 112 7.11 13.77 4.72
CA VAL A 112 6.65 12.40 4.49
C VAL A 112 5.40 12.43 3.62
N GLN A 113 5.43 11.68 2.52
CA GLN A 113 4.30 11.45 1.65
C GLN A 113 3.94 9.97 1.65
N ARG A 114 2.65 9.66 1.80
CA ARG A 114 2.13 8.30 1.63
C ARG A 114 1.41 8.20 0.30
N VAL A 115 1.67 7.12 -0.42
CA VAL A 115 1.05 6.82 -1.72
C VAL A 115 0.49 5.42 -1.63
N VAL A 116 -0.82 5.28 -1.84
CA VAL A 116 -1.48 3.98 -1.93
C VAL A 116 -1.19 3.41 -3.31
N LEU A 117 -0.51 2.27 -3.38
CA LEU A 117 -0.18 1.58 -4.64
C LEU A 117 -1.33 0.67 -5.09
N GLU A 118 -2.12 0.18 -4.15
CA GLU A 118 -3.19 -0.77 -4.39
C GLU A 118 -4.49 -0.21 -3.77
N SER A 119 -5.32 0.45 -4.59
CA SER A 119 -6.72 0.70 -4.21
C SER A 119 -7.55 -0.52 -4.57
N MET A 120 -8.54 -0.89 -3.77
CA MET A 120 -9.38 -2.06 -4.08
C MET A 120 -10.08 -1.98 -5.45
N SER A 121 -10.36 -0.76 -5.93
CA SER A 121 -10.88 -0.49 -7.27
C SER A 121 -9.92 -0.85 -8.41
N SER A 122 -8.63 -1.08 -8.12
CA SER A 122 -7.65 -1.56 -9.10
C SER A 122 -7.55 -3.09 -9.18
N MET A 123 -7.88 -3.81 -8.10
CA MET A 123 -7.72 -5.28 -8.02
C MET A 123 -8.98 -6.07 -8.41
N PHE A 124 -10.17 -5.47 -8.34
CA PHE A 124 -11.42 -6.18 -8.64
C PHE A 124 -12.37 -5.31 -9.47
N PRO A 125 -13.01 -5.87 -10.50
CA PRO A 125 -14.20 -5.28 -11.09
C PRO A 125 -15.27 -5.07 -10.00
N VAL A 126 -15.81 -3.86 -9.92
CA VAL A 126 -16.87 -3.51 -8.97
C VAL A 126 -18.17 -3.25 -9.71
N HIS A 127 -19.27 -3.87 -9.26
CA HIS A 127 -20.61 -3.68 -9.81
C HIS A 127 -21.61 -3.28 -8.73
N GLU A 128 -22.47 -2.33 -9.04
CA GLU A 128 -23.58 -1.93 -8.17
C GLU A 128 -24.86 -2.70 -8.53
N ILE A 129 -25.48 -3.39 -7.57
CA ILE A 129 -26.74 -4.14 -7.79
C ILE A 129 -27.69 -3.96 -6.58
N ASP A 130 -29.01 -4.13 -6.76
CA ASP A 130 -29.93 -4.26 -5.62
C ASP A 130 -30.06 -5.72 -5.17
N PHE A 131 -29.55 -6.04 -3.98
CA PHE A 131 -29.54 -7.42 -3.46
C PHE A 131 -30.96 -7.97 -3.20
N SER A 132 -31.98 -7.12 -3.06
CA SER A 132 -33.36 -7.60 -2.86
C SER A 132 -34.00 -8.24 -4.09
N HIS A 133 -33.38 -8.07 -5.25
CA HIS A 133 -33.79 -8.72 -6.49
C HIS A 133 -32.91 -9.94 -6.82
N THR A 134 -32.07 -10.38 -5.88
CA THR A 134 -31.17 -11.54 -6.05
C THR A 134 -31.38 -12.54 -4.91
N ARG A 135 -30.53 -13.58 -4.85
CA ARG A 135 -30.49 -14.54 -3.74
C ARG A 135 -29.65 -14.05 -2.56
N LEU A 136 -28.99 -12.90 -2.68
CA LEU A 136 -28.15 -12.33 -1.64
C LEU A 136 -29.02 -11.66 -0.56
N SER A 137 -28.47 -11.54 0.65
CA SER A 137 -29.19 -10.88 1.73
C SER A 137 -29.40 -9.39 1.42
N PRO A 138 -30.64 -8.86 1.46
CA PRO A 138 -30.89 -7.44 1.23
C PRO A 138 -30.21 -6.49 2.23
N THR A 139 -29.79 -7.02 3.39
CA THR A 139 -29.13 -6.28 4.47
C THR A 139 -27.60 -6.37 4.41
N ALA A 140 -27.03 -7.13 3.47
CA ALA A 140 -25.59 -7.16 3.26
C ALA A 140 -25.16 -5.96 2.39
N SER A 141 -24.02 -5.37 2.72
CA SER A 141 -23.49 -4.20 2.00
C SER A 141 -22.74 -4.57 0.72
N TRP A 142 -22.13 -5.76 0.69
CA TRP A 142 -21.33 -6.23 -0.43
C TRP A 142 -21.32 -7.76 -0.51
N HIS A 143 -20.87 -8.28 -1.65
CA HIS A 143 -20.62 -9.70 -1.90
C HIS A 143 -19.43 -9.85 -2.85
N LEU A 144 -18.59 -10.85 -2.64
CA LEU A 144 -17.55 -11.23 -3.58
C LEU A 144 -18.03 -12.44 -4.35
N GLU A 145 -18.21 -12.30 -5.66
CA GLU A 145 -18.33 -13.46 -6.52
C GLU A 145 -16.94 -14.07 -6.75
N THR A 146 -16.86 -15.39 -6.61
CA THR A 146 -15.62 -16.15 -6.67
C THR A 146 -15.72 -17.28 -7.69
N SER A 147 -14.57 -17.86 -8.03
CA SER A 147 -14.46 -19.07 -8.83
C SER A 147 -13.54 -20.08 -8.15
N THR A 148 -13.83 -21.36 -8.33
CA THR A 148 -12.94 -22.47 -7.95
C THR A 148 -12.15 -23.02 -9.13
N ASP A 149 -12.38 -22.52 -10.36
CA ASP A 149 -11.55 -22.84 -11.52
C ASP A 149 -10.23 -22.09 -11.42
N LEU A 150 -9.20 -22.78 -10.92
CA LEU A 150 -7.87 -22.23 -10.71
C LEU A 150 -7.17 -21.82 -12.02
N THR A 151 -7.63 -22.31 -13.17
CA THR A 151 -7.04 -21.98 -14.49
C THR A 151 -7.71 -20.79 -15.17
N ALA A 152 -8.87 -20.35 -14.66
CA ALA A 152 -9.59 -19.25 -15.24
C ALA A 152 -8.87 -17.90 -15.01
N PRO A 153 -9.07 -16.90 -15.88
CA PRO A 153 -8.59 -15.55 -15.65
C PRO A 153 -9.22 -14.95 -14.38
N PHE A 154 -8.39 -14.44 -13.47
CA PHE A 154 -8.84 -13.92 -12.18
C PHE A 154 -9.79 -12.73 -12.34
N TYR A 155 -9.39 -11.72 -13.12
CA TYR A 155 -10.19 -10.52 -13.37
C TYR A 155 -11.49 -10.79 -14.14
N GLY A 156 -11.58 -11.92 -14.84
CA GLY A 156 -12.79 -12.35 -15.55
C GLY A 156 -13.79 -13.10 -14.67
N THR A 157 -13.36 -13.56 -13.50
CA THR A 157 -14.15 -14.48 -12.65
C THR A 157 -14.43 -13.95 -11.25
N PHE A 158 -13.58 -13.07 -10.72
CA PHE A 158 -13.80 -12.41 -9.44
C PHE A 158 -14.37 -11.02 -9.65
N ARG A 159 -15.42 -10.69 -8.89
CA ARG A 159 -15.99 -9.34 -8.87
C ARG A 159 -16.63 -9.02 -7.53
N VAL A 160 -16.50 -7.76 -7.13
CA VAL A 160 -17.15 -7.24 -5.93
C VAL A 160 -18.47 -6.62 -6.33
N LEU A 161 -19.55 -7.13 -5.76
CA LEU A 161 -20.89 -6.56 -5.89
C LEU A 161 -21.16 -5.67 -4.68
N ILE A 162 -21.54 -4.42 -4.92
CA ILE A 162 -21.96 -3.46 -3.91
C ILE A 162 -23.47 -3.35 -3.95
N ASN A 163 -24.11 -3.50 -2.79
CA ASN A 163 -25.56 -3.34 -2.67
C ASN A 163 -25.92 -1.86 -2.76
N ILE A 164 -26.72 -1.45 -3.75
CA ILE A 164 -27.12 -0.05 -3.95
C ILE A 164 -27.89 0.55 -2.76
N ARG A 165 -28.42 -0.31 -1.88
CA ARG A 165 -29.12 0.10 -0.67
C ARG A 165 -28.19 0.62 0.42
N ASP A 166 -26.92 0.18 0.43
CA ASP A 166 -25.89 0.79 1.26
C ASP A 166 -25.33 2.04 0.57
N ARG A 167 -26.04 3.15 0.75
CA ARG A 167 -25.69 4.43 0.13
C ARG A 167 -24.33 4.97 0.61
N GLU A 168 -23.92 4.66 1.83
CA GLU A 168 -22.67 5.16 2.38
C GLU A 168 -21.49 4.43 1.74
N LEU A 169 -21.51 3.10 1.75
CA LEU A 169 -20.47 2.30 1.11
C LEU A 169 -20.40 2.57 -0.39
N ARG A 170 -21.55 2.61 -1.07
CA ARG A 170 -21.62 2.95 -2.51
C ARG A 170 -20.96 4.30 -2.81
N THR A 171 -21.23 5.31 -1.99
CA THR A 171 -20.63 6.65 -2.19
C THR A 171 -19.13 6.64 -1.95
N ALA A 172 -18.67 5.91 -0.92
CA ALA A 172 -17.25 5.78 -0.62
C ALA A 172 -16.50 5.06 -1.75
N VAL A 173 -17.08 4.01 -2.32
CA VAL A 173 -16.51 3.25 -3.45
C VAL A 173 -16.48 4.09 -4.72
N ALA A 174 -17.57 4.79 -5.06
CA ALA A 174 -17.67 5.55 -6.32
C ALA A 174 -16.81 6.83 -6.35
N ARG A 175 -16.54 7.45 -5.19
CA ARG A 175 -15.89 8.77 -5.11
C ARG A 175 -14.54 8.76 -4.40
N GLY A 176 -14.11 7.61 -3.89
CA GLY A 176 -13.02 7.52 -2.92
C GLY A 176 -13.42 8.10 -1.56
N ALA A 177 -12.61 7.80 -0.53
CA ALA A 177 -12.83 8.33 0.81
C ALA A 177 -12.54 9.84 0.86
N LYS A 178 -13.52 10.62 1.34
CA LYS A 178 -13.38 12.07 1.58
C LYS A 178 -13.29 12.42 3.06
N ASP A 179 -13.66 11.49 3.93
CA ASP A 179 -13.61 11.63 5.38
C ASP A 179 -13.20 10.30 6.04
N ARG A 180 -12.94 10.35 7.35
CA ARG A 180 -12.52 9.17 8.13
C ARG A 180 -13.57 8.06 8.17
N ARG A 181 -14.86 8.39 8.08
CA ARG A 181 -15.94 7.39 8.12
C ARG A 181 -15.96 6.62 6.80
N GLN A 182 -15.88 7.32 5.68
CA GLN A 182 -15.78 6.70 4.36
C GLN A 182 -14.51 5.88 4.22
N GLN A 183 -13.37 6.36 4.76
CA GLN A 183 -12.15 5.57 4.80
C GLN A 183 -12.35 4.27 5.60
N ALA A 184 -12.97 4.34 6.77
CA ALA A 184 -13.23 3.15 7.59
C ALA A 184 -14.14 2.12 6.87
N LEU A 185 -15.14 2.58 6.11
CA LEU A 185 -16.00 1.70 5.30
C LEU A 185 -15.21 1.01 4.17
N LEU A 186 -14.31 1.75 3.51
CA LEU A 186 -13.43 1.16 2.52
C LEU A 186 -12.50 0.15 3.20
N ASP A 187 -11.80 0.52 4.27
CA ASP A 187 -10.90 -0.37 5.01
C ASP A 187 -11.60 -1.67 5.44
N GLU A 188 -12.87 -1.59 5.88
CA GLU A 188 -13.69 -2.75 6.23
C GLU A 188 -13.99 -3.65 5.02
N LEU A 189 -14.40 -3.06 3.90
CA LEU A 189 -14.61 -3.79 2.64
C LEU A 189 -13.31 -4.46 2.18
N GLN A 190 -12.20 -3.73 2.22
CA GLN A 190 -10.88 -4.24 1.82
C GLN A 190 -10.43 -5.39 2.68
N ALA A 191 -10.57 -5.27 4.00
CA ALA A 191 -10.25 -6.34 4.93
C ALA A 191 -11.15 -7.56 4.70
N GLY A 192 -12.45 -7.35 4.50
CA GLY A 192 -13.41 -8.42 4.25
C GLY A 192 -13.12 -9.21 2.98
N VAL A 193 -12.83 -8.54 1.88
CA VAL A 193 -12.50 -9.22 0.62
C VAL A 193 -11.14 -9.93 0.72
N ALA A 194 -10.13 -9.31 1.30
CA ALA A 194 -8.83 -9.96 1.52
C ALA A 194 -8.97 -11.22 2.40
N ALA A 195 -9.79 -11.16 3.45
CA ALA A 195 -10.08 -12.32 4.29
C ALA A 195 -10.74 -13.44 3.49
N LEU A 196 -11.76 -13.14 2.68
CA LEU A 196 -12.44 -14.15 1.84
C LEU A 196 -11.50 -14.81 0.82
N LEU A 197 -10.59 -14.04 0.20
CA LEU A 197 -9.60 -14.60 -0.73
C LEU A 197 -8.65 -15.54 0.00
N LEU A 198 -8.19 -15.15 1.20
CA LEU A 198 -7.32 -15.99 2.00
C LEU A 198 -8.06 -17.25 2.47
N GLU A 199 -9.32 -17.14 2.90
CA GLU A 199 -10.18 -18.29 3.22
C GLU A 199 -10.34 -19.24 2.03
N LEU A 200 -10.60 -18.69 0.85
CA LEU A 200 -10.73 -19.48 -0.37
C LEU A 200 -9.41 -20.17 -0.74
N ALA A 201 -8.28 -19.47 -0.63
CA ALA A 201 -6.98 -20.03 -0.92
C ALA A 201 -6.59 -21.14 0.08
N LEU A 202 -6.93 -20.99 1.36
CA LEU A 202 -6.77 -22.06 2.35
C LEU A 202 -7.67 -23.26 2.05
N HIS A 203 -8.92 -22.99 1.62
CA HIS A 203 -9.86 -24.05 1.26
C HIS A 203 -9.38 -24.86 0.05
N LEU A 204 -8.75 -24.19 -0.92
CA LEU A 204 -8.19 -24.79 -2.15
C LEU A 204 -6.70 -25.10 -2.04
N SER A 205 -6.15 -25.15 -0.83
CA SER A 205 -4.70 -25.26 -0.62
C SER A 205 -4.09 -26.55 -1.17
N ALA A 206 -4.85 -27.65 -1.15
CA ALA A 206 -4.42 -28.92 -1.72
C ALA A 206 -4.33 -28.84 -3.25
N GLU A 207 -5.35 -28.30 -3.91
CA GLU A 207 -5.39 -28.10 -5.36
C GLU A 207 -4.33 -27.09 -5.82
N LEU A 208 -4.11 -26.02 -5.06
CA LEU A 208 -3.06 -25.04 -5.33
C LEU A 208 -1.67 -25.66 -5.29
N ALA A 209 -1.45 -26.66 -4.42
CA ALA A 209 -0.18 -27.37 -4.27
C ALA A 209 0.05 -28.46 -5.34
N GLU A 210 -0.94 -28.78 -6.17
CA GLU A 210 -0.77 -29.74 -7.28
C GLU A 210 0.15 -29.20 -8.38
N ARG A 211 0.38 -27.88 -8.41
CA ARG A 211 1.28 -27.22 -9.35
C ARG A 211 2.29 -26.36 -8.61
N GLU A 212 3.54 -26.42 -9.07
CA GLU A 212 4.62 -25.58 -8.56
C GLU A 212 4.43 -24.11 -9.00
N GLU A 213 3.89 -23.90 -10.20
CA GLU A 213 3.64 -22.57 -10.75
C GLU A 213 2.31 -22.53 -11.51
N TRP A 214 1.58 -21.42 -11.32
CA TRP A 214 0.33 -21.14 -12.01
C TRP A 214 0.56 -20.08 -13.09
N PRO A 215 -0.15 -20.13 -14.23
CA PRO A 215 -0.01 -19.09 -15.24
C PRO A 215 -0.36 -17.72 -14.66
N PRO A 216 0.36 -16.65 -15.04
CA PRO A 216 0.09 -15.30 -14.56
C PRO A 216 -1.38 -14.90 -14.73
N ASP A 217 -1.91 -14.18 -13.74
CA ASP A 217 -3.27 -13.61 -13.71
C ASP A 217 -4.40 -14.65 -13.71
N THR A 218 -4.08 -15.92 -13.46
CA THR A 218 -5.08 -16.95 -13.18
C THR A 218 -5.53 -16.91 -11.73
N VAL A 219 -6.67 -17.53 -11.45
CA VAL A 219 -7.16 -17.69 -10.08
C VAL A 219 -6.13 -18.42 -9.20
N GLY A 220 -5.51 -19.49 -9.71
CA GLY A 220 -4.49 -20.24 -8.98
C GLY A 220 -3.27 -19.39 -8.63
N ASP A 221 -2.80 -18.57 -9.57
CA ASP A 221 -1.67 -17.66 -9.37
C ASP A 221 -1.96 -16.62 -8.28
N VAL A 222 -3.11 -15.95 -8.34
CA VAL A 222 -3.49 -14.95 -7.33
C VAL A 222 -3.68 -15.58 -5.94
N LEU A 223 -4.37 -16.72 -5.84
CA LEU A 223 -4.59 -17.39 -4.56
C LEU A 223 -3.30 -17.97 -3.97
N ALA A 224 -2.42 -18.56 -4.79
CA ALA A 224 -1.11 -19.05 -4.35
C ALA A 224 -0.25 -17.92 -3.78
N ARG A 225 -0.18 -16.77 -4.47
CA ARG A 225 0.52 -15.58 -3.96
C ARG A 225 -0.08 -15.06 -2.65
N THR A 226 -1.40 -15.10 -2.52
CA THR A 226 -2.12 -14.65 -1.31
C THR A 226 -1.73 -15.49 -0.09
N VAL A 227 -1.59 -16.81 -0.26
CA VAL A 227 -1.10 -17.71 0.80
C VAL A 227 0.39 -17.47 1.07
N ALA A 228 1.22 -17.38 0.03
CA ALA A 228 2.67 -17.18 0.19
C ALA A 228 3.02 -15.87 0.92
N ALA A 229 2.23 -14.82 0.70
CA ALA A 229 2.38 -13.53 1.37
C ALA A 229 1.82 -13.51 2.81
N SER A 230 1.07 -14.55 3.22
CA SER A 230 0.43 -14.61 4.53
C SER A 230 1.20 -15.52 5.49
N PRO A 231 1.64 -15.05 6.67
CA PRO A 231 2.36 -15.87 7.65
C PRO A 231 1.41 -16.79 8.44
N LEU A 232 0.51 -17.51 7.75
CA LEU A 232 -0.41 -18.44 8.39
C LEU A 232 0.31 -19.76 8.70
N HIS A 233 0.05 -20.31 9.88
CA HIS A 233 0.65 -21.56 10.36
C HIS A 233 -0.35 -22.72 10.39
N VAL A 234 -1.55 -22.54 9.84
CA VAL A 234 -2.61 -23.55 9.88
C VAL A 234 -2.63 -24.34 8.58
N VAL A 235 -2.25 -25.61 8.69
CA VAL A 235 -2.35 -26.62 7.64
C VAL A 235 -3.30 -27.72 8.12
N THR A 236 -4.60 -27.45 8.03
CA THR A 236 -5.71 -28.43 7.99
C THR A 236 -7.03 -27.65 8.02
N PRO A 237 -8.14 -28.15 7.44
CA PRO A 237 -9.45 -27.51 7.62
C PRO A 237 -9.74 -27.41 9.12
N PRO A 238 -10.13 -26.22 9.64
CA PRO A 238 -10.29 -25.99 11.07
C PRO A 238 -11.40 -26.89 11.62
N SER A 239 -11.20 -27.48 12.80
CA SER A 239 -12.33 -28.03 13.53
C SER A 239 -13.27 -26.89 13.97
N ALA A 240 -14.49 -27.23 14.41
CA ALA A 240 -15.41 -26.22 14.94
C ALA A 240 -14.83 -25.42 16.13
N VAL A 241 -13.87 -26.01 16.86
CA VAL A 241 -13.20 -25.37 18.00
C VAL A 241 -12.13 -24.39 17.53
N ASP A 242 -11.48 -24.65 16.40
CA ASP A 242 -10.36 -23.85 15.89
C ASP A 242 -10.82 -22.66 15.04
N LEU A 243 -12.14 -22.54 14.78
CA LEU A 243 -12.69 -21.50 13.92
C LEU A 243 -12.37 -20.09 14.43
N ALA A 244 -12.46 -19.86 15.74
CA ALA A 244 -12.14 -18.57 16.34
C ALA A 244 -10.65 -18.22 16.21
N ASP A 245 -9.77 -19.20 16.37
CA ASP A 245 -8.33 -19.02 16.21
C ASP A 245 -7.97 -18.75 14.75
N LEU A 246 -8.56 -19.50 13.81
CA LEU A 246 -8.39 -19.26 12.39
C LEU A 246 -8.84 -17.84 12.00
N ARG A 247 -10.01 -17.40 12.47
CA ARG A 247 -10.51 -16.03 12.22
C ARG A 247 -9.54 -14.97 12.74
N THR A 248 -8.93 -15.22 13.89
CA THR A 248 -7.91 -14.33 14.47
C THR A 248 -6.65 -14.28 13.62
N GLN A 249 -6.17 -15.44 13.16
CA GLN A 249 -4.99 -15.50 12.29
C GLN A 249 -5.23 -14.85 10.93
N ILE A 250 -6.39 -15.11 10.29
CA ILE A 250 -6.77 -14.47 9.03
C ILE A 250 -6.85 -12.95 9.20
N SER A 251 -7.48 -12.48 10.27
CA SER A 251 -7.54 -11.04 10.57
C SER A 251 -6.15 -10.43 10.77
N GLY A 252 -5.22 -11.17 11.39
CA GLY A 252 -3.82 -10.77 11.53
C GLY A 252 -3.07 -10.73 10.20
N ALA A 253 -3.20 -11.76 9.38
CA ALA A 253 -2.57 -11.85 8.06
C ALA A 253 -3.05 -10.74 7.13
N VAL A 254 -4.37 -10.50 7.05
CA VAL A 254 -4.97 -9.41 6.26
C VAL A 254 -4.40 -8.05 6.67
N ARG A 255 -4.19 -7.81 7.97
CA ARG A 255 -3.59 -6.56 8.47
C ARG A 255 -2.11 -6.44 8.09
N ASN A 256 -1.34 -7.53 8.20
CA ASN A 256 0.06 -7.56 7.76
C ASN A 256 0.20 -7.31 6.26
N LEU A 257 -0.81 -7.68 5.47
CA LEU A 257 -0.92 -7.34 4.06
C LEU A 257 -1.30 -5.86 3.80
N GLY A 258 -1.35 -5.03 4.85
CA GLY A 258 -1.69 -3.62 4.75
C GLY A 258 -3.16 -3.35 4.40
N ARG A 259 -4.06 -4.32 4.67
CA ARG A 259 -5.51 -4.17 4.45
C ARG A 259 -6.24 -4.02 5.78
N GLY A 260 -7.21 -3.12 5.83
CA GLY A 260 -8.01 -2.85 7.03
C GLY A 260 -7.42 -1.81 7.99
N ARG A 261 -7.99 -1.74 9.20
CA ARG A 261 -7.61 -0.73 10.21
C ARG A 261 -6.24 -1.02 10.82
N ILE A 262 -5.34 -0.04 10.75
CA ILE A 262 -4.02 -0.05 11.42
C ILE A 262 -4.22 0.37 12.89
N PHE A 263 -3.61 -0.35 13.83
CA PHE A 263 -3.55 0.09 15.23
C PHE A 263 -2.62 1.31 15.34
N GLN A 264 -3.14 2.41 15.91
CA GLN A 264 -2.35 3.58 16.28
C GLN A 264 -1.81 3.44 17.69
#